data_AF-A0AAU0S4V9-F1
#
_entry.id   AF-A0AAU0S4V9-F1
#
_cell.length_a   1.000
_cell.length_b   1.000
_cell.length_c   1.000
_cell.angle_alpha   90.00
_cell.angle_beta   90.00
_cell.angle_gamma   90.00
#
_symmetry.space_group_name_H-M   'P 1'
#
loop_
_entity.id
_entity.type
_entity.pdbx_description
1 polymer ?
#
loop_
_entity_poly.entity_id
_entity_poly.type
_entity_poly.pdbx_seq_one_letter_code
_entity_poly.pdbx_strand_id
1 'polypeptide(L)'
;MSASSRGAAPCDFELLADRWNLRSDLADLLAEAGLRLDPHVPVSTLSGGQLTRLRLLALFARPAHFLLLDEPDNHLDASGIDWLSQQLARHRGGYLLVSHDRRLLNQTSQILELSEQGLQSARLSFDEFLAQQAEVQAARSTSLAQAVRSEKAAARSLQKVREQAARRASQGRRERGSQAKILLDFKAEQAGKSLGRVLDRHERGHSAQVEARTEAAAALAAVQPLIMQWPEEIERKGAAQPLVITAASHVRWHGQRVDLVLQRGERCLIGGRNGCGKSSLLQMLRGVLEPETGSFRINGKMACLDQGLSLIARDLSPLANLLTVAPTLAESDARTRLAGIALRGDRALTPCHGLSGGERLKLGLLMVLAQLPDLLLLDEPDNHLDHPSRQLLTQVLADYPGTLLLVSHDPDFVAGVGIGKELNLSE
;
A
#
# COMPACT_ATOMS: atom_id res chain seq x y z
N MET A 1 -48.97 19.58 -23.88
CA MET A 1 -49.01 19.13 -25.29
C MET A 1 -47.57 18.76 -25.65
N SER A 2 -47.15 17.54 -25.95
CA SER A 2 -47.81 16.32 -26.39
C SER A 2 -47.05 15.12 -25.80
N ALA A 3 -47.69 14.35 -24.91
CA ALA A 3 -47.22 13.02 -24.60
C ALA A 3 -47.67 12.14 -25.77
N SER A 4 -46.80 11.96 -26.76
CA SER A 4 -47.04 10.98 -27.81
C SER A 4 -47.10 9.60 -27.15
N SER A 5 -48.28 9.01 -27.12
CA SER A 5 -48.46 7.59 -26.85
C SER A 5 -47.68 6.83 -27.92
N ARG A 6 -46.43 6.46 -27.61
CA ARG A 6 -45.72 5.45 -28.38
C ARG A 6 -46.47 4.14 -28.15
N GLY A 7 -47.34 3.77 -29.09
CA GLY A 7 -47.94 2.44 -29.11
C GLY A 7 -46.83 1.40 -29.21
N ALA A 8 -46.96 0.30 -28.45
CA ALA A 8 -46.04 -0.82 -28.50
C ALA A 8 -45.94 -1.36 -29.93
N ALA A 9 -44.71 -1.52 -30.44
CA ALA A 9 -44.48 -2.12 -31.74
C ALA A 9 -44.76 -3.64 -31.68
N PRO A 10 -45.10 -4.30 -32.80
CA PRO A 10 -45.30 -5.76 -32.84
C PRO A 10 -44.12 -6.56 -32.25
N CYS A 11 -42.88 -6.08 -32.45
CA CYS A 11 -41.68 -6.66 -31.87
C CYS A 11 -41.62 -6.57 -30.33
N ASP A 12 -42.29 -5.59 -29.71
CA ASP A 12 -42.36 -5.47 -28.26
C ASP A 12 -43.21 -6.58 -27.64
N PHE A 13 -44.26 -7.02 -28.36
CA PHE A 13 -45.10 -8.15 -27.95
C PHE A 13 -44.37 -9.49 -28.08
N GLU A 14 -43.60 -9.66 -29.16
CA GLU A 14 -42.72 -10.83 -29.34
C GLU A 14 -41.58 -10.86 -28.31
N LEU A 15 -41.01 -9.71 -27.94
CA LEU A 15 -40.00 -9.60 -26.88
C LEU A 15 -40.59 -9.92 -25.49
N LEU A 16 -41.83 -9.53 -25.26
CA LEU A 16 -42.54 -9.79 -24.00
C LEU A 16 -42.85 -11.28 -23.82
N ALA A 17 -43.15 -12.06 -24.88
CA ALA A 17 -43.29 -13.53 -24.88
C ALA A 17 -43.52 -14.18 -23.49
N ASP A 18 -44.68 -13.92 -22.88
CA ASP A 18 -45.12 -14.43 -21.57
C ASP A 18 -44.35 -13.96 -20.31
N ARG A 19 -43.43 -13.01 -20.43
CA ARG A 19 -42.70 -12.34 -19.35
C ARG A 19 -43.49 -11.16 -18.77
N TRP A 20 -44.73 -11.40 -18.38
CA TRP A 20 -45.61 -10.37 -17.82
C TRP A 20 -45.08 -9.76 -16.51
N ASN A 21 -44.23 -10.51 -15.80
CA ASN A 21 -43.59 -10.10 -14.54
C ASN A 21 -42.26 -9.37 -14.73
N LEU A 22 -41.82 -9.08 -15.95
CA LEU A 22 -40.47 -8.55 -16.21
C LEU A 22 -40.16 -7.27 -15.42
N ARG A 23 -41.16 -6.42 -15.18
CA ARG A 23 -41.00 -5.21 -14.36
C ARG A 23 -40.80 -5.54 -12.87
N SER A 24 -41.57 -6.48 -12.30
CA SER A 24 -41.38 -6.89 -10.90
C SER A 24 -40.07 -7.66 -10.75
N ASP A 25 -39.77 -8.56 -11.69
CA ASP A 25 -38.53 -9.35 -11.68
C ASP A 25 -37.30 -8.44 -11.74
N LEU A 26 -37.33 -7.39 -12.57
CA LEU A 26 -36.26 -6.40 -12.62
C LEU A 26 -36.15 -5.61 -11.30
N ALA A 27 -37.28 -5.21 -10.71
CA ALA A 27 -37.28 -4.50 -9.44
C ALA A 27 -36.71 -5.36 -8.30
N ASP A 28 -37.06 -6.64 -8.27
CA ASP A 28 -36.56 -7.62 -7.30
C ASP A 28 -35.06 -7.87 -7.49
N LEU A 29 -34.60 -8.07 -8.73
CA LEU A 29 -33.17 -8.21 -9.05
C LEU A 29 -32.35 -6.98 -8.63
N LEU A 30 -32.86 -5.78 -8.90
CA LEU A 30 -32.21 -4.54 -8.47
C LEU A 30 -32.21 -4.42 -6.94
N ALA A 31 -33.31 -4.77 -6.27
CA ALA A 31 -33.41 -4.74 -4.82
C ALA A 31 -32.46 -5.75 -4.15
N GLU A 32 -32.32 -6.96 -4.70
CA GLU A 32 -31.36 -7.97 -4.26
C GLU A 32 -29.91 -7.47 -4.37
N ALA A 33 -29.61 -6.68 -5.41
CA ALA A 33 -28.32 -5.99 -5.56
C ALA A 33 -28.18 -4.73 -4.69
N GLY A 34 -29.16 -4.41 -3.86
CA GLY A 34 -29.20 -3.18 -3.06
C GLY A 34 -29.28 -1.90 -3.90
N LEU A 35 -29.69 -2.00 -5.16
CA LEU A 35 -29.85 -0.91 -6.10
C LEU A 35 -31.29 -0.39 -6.05
N ARG A 36 -31.48 0.77 -5.42
CA ARG A 36 -32.75 1.51 -5.50
C ARG A 36 -32.69 2.49 -6.67
N LEU A 37 -32.82 1.96 -7.89
CA LEU A 37 -32.75 2.73 -9.13
C LEU A 37 -34.12 2.74 -9.81
N ASP A 38 -34.49 3.89 -10.36
CA ASP A 38 -35.58 3.95 -11.34
C ASP A 38 -35.03 3.37 -12.67
N PRO A 39 -35.65 2.31 -13.24
CA PRO A 39 -35.20 1.69 -14.50
C PRO A 39 -35.16 2.65 -15.70
N HIS A 40 -35.80 3.81 -15.61
CA HIS A 40 -35.81 4.82 -16.67
C HIS A 40 -34.65 5.83 -16.57
N VAL A 41 -33.87 5.80 -15.49
CA VAL A 41 -32.72 6.69 -15.31
C VAL A 41 -31.58 6.26 -16.24
N PRO A 42 -30.96 7.20 -16.99
CA PRO A 42 -29.82 6.87 -17.84
C PRO A 42 -28.65 6.29 -17.05
N VAL A 43 -28.05 5.22 -17.55
CA VAL A 43 -26.88 4.57 -16.91
C VAL A 43 -25.71 5.54 -16.71
N SER A 44 -25.60 6.58 -17.55
CA SER A 44 -24.57 7.62 -17.44
C SER A 44 -24.65 8.48 -16.18
N THR A 45 -25.77 8.45 -15.45
CA THR A 45 -25.94 9.21 -14.20
C THR A 45 -25.69 8.37 -12.96
N LEU A 46 -25.40 7.07 -13.10
CA LEU A 46 -25.10 6.19 -11.98
C LEU A 46 -23.71 6.49 -11.41
N SER A 47 -23.56 6.33 -10.10
CA SER A 47 -22.23 6.33 -9.49
C SER A 47 -21.41 5.12 -9.96
N GLY A 48 -20.08 5.19 -9.84
CA GLY A 48 -19.19 4.07 -10.21
C GLY A 48 -19.61 2.76 -9.54
N GLY A 49 -19.88 2.78 -8.23
CA GLY A 49 -20.34 1.60 -7.49
C GLY A 49 -21.71 1.08 -7.94
N GLN A 50 -22.66 1.97 -8.23
CA GLN A 50 -23.98 1.57 -8.78
C GLN A 50 -23.84 0.91 -10.15
N LEU A 51 -23.00 1.48 -11.02
CA LEU A 51 -22.71 0.95 -12.34
C LEU A 51 -22.02 -0.43 -12.26
N THR A 52 -21.03 -0.59 -11.38
CA THR A 52 -20.36 -1.88 -11.14
C THR A 52 -21.34 -2.94 -10.68
N ARG A 53 -22.19 -2.65 -9.68
CA ARG A 53 -23.23 -3.60 -9.24
C ARG A 53 -24.22 -3.97 -10.33
N LEU A 54 -24.67 -3.00 -11.14
CA LEU A 54 -25.59 -3.26 -12.24
C LEU A 54 -24.96 -4.20 -13.30
N ARG A 55 -23.67 -3.99 -13.61
CA ARG A 55 -22.92 -4.87 -14.52
C ARG A 55 -22.75 -6.27 -13.96
N LEU A 56 -22.40 -6.39 -12.67
CA LEU A 56 -22.27 -7.68 -11.99
C LEU A 56 -23.60 -8.43 -11.93
N LEU A 57 -24.70 -7.72 -11.63
CA LEU A 57 -26.05 -8.30 -11.64
C LEU A 57 -26.40 -8.87 -13.02
N ALA A 58 -26.12 -8.12 -14.08
CA ALA A 58 -26.33 -8.59 -15.45
C ALA A 58 -25.45 -9.80 -15.82
N LEU A 59 -24.24 -9.92 -15.25
CA LEU A 59 -23.38 -11.08 -15.41
C LEU A 59 -23.96 -12.31 -14.68
N PHE A 60 -24.30 -12.18 -13.39
CA PHE A 60 -24.87 -13.28 -12.59
C PHE A 60 -26.24 -13.76 -13.09
N ALA A 61 -27.01 -12.90 -13.78
CA ALA A 61 -28.28 -13.28 -14.39
C ALA A 61 -28.13 -14.31 -15.52
N ARG A 62 -26.92 -14.50 -16.08
CA ARG A 62 -26.67 -15.53 -17.10
C ARG A 62 -26.43 -16.89 -16.44
N PRO A 63 -27.13 -17.96 -16.84
CA PRO A 63 -26.92 -19.27 -16.23
C PRO A 63 -25.56 -19.88 -16.66
N ALA A 64 -24.93 -20.63 -15.74
CA ALA A 64 -23.87 -21.63 -15.98
C ALA A 64 -22.72 -21.23 -16.93
N HIS A 65 -22.02 -20.14 -16.64
CA HIS A 65 -20.84 -19.70 -17.40
C HIS A 65 -19.64 -19.46 -16.47
N PHE A 66 -18.42 -19.60 -17.01
CA PHE A 66 -17.21 -19.29 -16.25
C PHE A 66 -16.99 -17.78 -16.22
N LEU A 67 -16.69 -17.22 -15.05
CA LEU A 67 -16.48 -15.79 -14.86
C LEU A 67 -14.98 -15.45 -14.81
N LEU A 68 -14.59 -14.38 -15.49
CA LEU A 68 -13.30 -13.71 -15.31
C LEU A 68 -13.58 -12.34 -14.71
N LEU A 69 -13.13 -12.13 -13.48
CA LEU A 69 -13.40 -10.90 -12.73
C LEU A 69 -12.08 -10.24 -12.37
N ASP A 70 -11.86 -9.06 -12.94
CA ASP A 70 -10.67 -8.24 -12.69
C ASP A 70 -11.06 -7.06 -11.78
N GLU A 71 -10.66 -7.13 -10.51
CA GLU A 71 -11.00 -6.21 -9.43
C GLU A 71 -12.48 -5.76 -9.41
N PRO A 72 -13.44 -6.71 -9.35
CA PRO A 72 -14.88 -6.41 -9.39
C PRO A 72 -15.37 -5.65 -8.14
N ASP A 73 -14.60 -5.70 -7.05
CA ASP A 73 -14.85 -5.03 -5.78
C ASP A 73 -14.55 -3.53 -5.81
N ASN A 74 -13.84 -3.06 -6.84
CA ASN A 74 -13.54 -1.65 -7.00
C ASN A 74 -14.81 -0.80 -7.00
N HIS A 75 -14.79 0.28 -6.20
CA HIS A 75 -15.90 1.20 -6.01
C HIS A 75 -17.14 0.60 -5.32
N LEU A 76 -17.06 -0.61 -4.77
CA LEU A 76 -18.10 -1.17 -3.92
C LEU A 76 -17.86 -0.75 -2.46
N ASP A 77 -18.92 -0.30 -1.79
CA ASP A 77 -18.89 -0.15 -0.34
C ASP A 77 -18.97 -1.53 0.35
N ALA A 78 -18.83 -1.56 1.67
CA ALA A 78 -18.89 -2.80 2.46
C ALA A 78 -20.12 -3.67 2.11
N SER A 79 -21.30 -3.07 1.98
CA SER A 79 -22.52 -3.79 1.61
C SER A 79 -22.49 -4.39 0.20
N GLY A 80 -21.74 -3.78 -0.70
CA GLY A 80 -21.57 -4.24 -2.08
C GLY A 80 -20.62 -5.42 -2.18
N ILE A 81 -19.57 -5.38 -1.36
CA ILE A 81 -18.63 -6.49 -1.25
C ILE A 81 -19.32 -7.71 -0.63
N ASP A 82 -20.13 -7.51 0.42
CA ASP A 82 -20.91 -8.59 1.04
C ASP A 82 -21.91 -9.20 0.05
N TRP A 83 -22.57 -8.36 -0.76
CA TRP A 83 -23.46 -8.83 -1.83
C TRP A 83 -22.69 -9.63 -2.90
N LEU A 84 -21.57 -9.11 -3.40
CA LEU A 84 -20.75 -9.78 -4.41
C LEU A 84 -20.25 -11.13 -3.91
N SER A 85 -19.77 -11.18 -2.68
CA SER A 85 -19.37 -12.40 -1.98
C SER A 85 -20.48 -13.46 -2.00
N GLN A 86 -21.71 -13.08 -1.66
CA GLN A 86 -22.85 -14.01 -1.70
C GLN A 86 -23.18 -14.51 -3.10
N GLN A 87 -23.06 -13.64 -4.12
CA GLN A 87 -23.28 -14.04 -5.52
C GLN A 87 -22.22 -15.03 -6.00
N LEU A 88 -20.94 -14.78 -5.69
CA LEU A 88 -19.84 -15.69 -6.02
C LEU A 88 -20.01 -17.06 -5.37
N ALA A 89 -20.41 -17.10 -4.10
CA ALA A 89 -20.65 -18.35 -3.38
C ALA A 89 -21.80 -19.18 -3.98
N ARG A 90 -22.80 -18.54 -4.59
CA ARG A 90 -23.93 -19.21 -5.25
C ARG A 90 -23.64 -19.61 -6.70
N HIS A 91 -22.64 -18.99 -7.33
CA HIS A 91 -22.33 -19.19 -8.74
C HIS A 91 -21.68 -20.55 -9.01
N ARG A 92 -22.37 -21.42 -9.76
CA ARG A 92 -21.91 -22.80 -10.03
C ARG A 92 -20.98 -22.93 -11.24
N GLY A 93 -20.85 -21.91 -12.08
CA GLY A 93 -20.07 -21.97 -13.33
C GLY A 93 -18.56 -21.90 -13.15
N GLY A 94 -18.08 -21.67 -11.92
CA GLY A 94 -16.68 -21.38 -11.63
C GLY A 94 -16.29 -19.94 -11.98
N TYR A 95 -15.21 -19.45 -11.38
CA TYR A 95 -14.69 -18.12 -11.62
C TYR A 95 -13.18 -18.04 -11.37
N LEU A 96 -12.53 -17.10 -12.08
CA LEU A 96 -11.21 -16.57 -11.74
C LEU A 96 -11.42 -15.13 -11.23
N LEU A 97 -10.92 -14.86 -10.04
CA LEU A 97 -11.05 -13.58 -9.38
C LEU A 97 -9.66 -12.98 -9.14
N VAL A 98 -9.43 -11.79 -9.68
CA VAL A 98 -8.36 -10.88 -9.27
C VAL A 98 -8.99 -9.88 -8.31
N SER A 99 -8.50 -9.79 -7.09
CA SER A 99 -8.99 -8.86 -6.07
C SER A 99 -7.91 -8.62 -5.02
N HIS A 100 -8.03 -7.52 -4.30
CA HIS A 100 -7.24 -7.23 -3.11
C HIS A 100 -8.06 -7.37 -1.81
N ASP A 101 -9.37 -7.62 -1.90
CA ASP A 101 -10.23 -7.82 -0.73
C ASP A 101 -10.07 -9.24 -0.17
N ARG A 102 -9.57 -9.31 1.08
CA ARG A 102 -9.31 -10.56 1.79
C ARG A 102 -10.57 -11.40 1.97
N ARG A 103 -11.75 -10.79 2.16
CA ARG A 103 -13.02 -11.51 2.37
C ARG A 103 -13.42 -12.28 1.12
N LEU A 104 -13.23 -11.67 -0.05
CA LEU A 104 -13.50 -12.34 -1.33
C LEU A 104 -12.46 -13.44 -1.61
N LEU A 105 -11.17 -13.16 -1.40
CA LEU A 105 -10.10 -14.12 -1.66
C LEU A 105 -10.18 -15.36 -0.76
N ASN A 106 -10.55 -15.19 0.51
CA ASN A 106 -10.70 -16.31 1.47
C ASN A 106 -11.85 -17.27 1.14
N GLN A 107 -12.76 -16.90 0.23
CA GLN A 107 -13.84 -17.79 -0.23
C GLN A 107 -13.44 -18.64 -1.43
N THR A 108 -12.27 -18.37 -2.02
CA THR A 108 -11.76 -19.12 -3.16
C THR A 108 -11.19 -20.46 -2.71
N SER A 109 -11.17 -21.43 -3.62
CA SER A 109 -10.65 -22.78 -3.35
C SER A 109 -9.12 -22.88 -3.53
N GLN A 110 -8.52 -21.90 -4.18
CA GLN A 110 -7.10 -21.89 -4.55
C GLN A 110 -6.63 -20.47 -4.82
N ILE A 111 -5.46 -20.13 -4.29
CA ILE A 111 -4.75 -18.88 -4.57
C ILE A 111 -3.75 -19.11 -5.69
N LEU A 112 -3.72 -18.19 -6.65
CA LEU A 112 -2.75 -18.15 -7.73
C LEU A 112 -1.86 -16.93 -7.53
N GLU A 113 -0.56 -17.15 -7.30
CA GLU A 113 0.43 -16.09 -7.15
C GLU A 113 1.19 -15.91 -8.45
N LEU A 114 1.13 -14.72 -9.03
CA LEU A 114 1.94 -14.34 -10.18
C LEU A 114 3.18 -13.57 -9.70
N SER A 115 4.37 -14.12 -9.94
CA SER A 115 5.65 -13.50 -9.58
C SER A 115 6.64 -13.50 -10.76
N GLU A 116 7.83 -12.95 -10.56
CA GLU A 116 8.94 -13.05 -11.54
C GLU A 116 9.33 -14.51 -11.86
N GLN A 117 8.99 -15.45 -10.97
CA GLN A 117 9.22 -16.88 -11.16
C GLN A 117 8.09 -17.58 -11.93
N GLY A 118 7.06 -16.84 -12.33
CA GLY A 118 5.86 -17.34 -13.01
C GLY A 118 4.66 -17.50 -12.09
N LEU A 119 3.66 -18.25 -12.57
CA LEU A 119 2.42 -18.51 -11.85
C LEU A 119 2.57 -19.73 -10.94
N GLN A 120 2.42 -19.52 -9.63
CA GLN A 120 2.40 -20.58 -8.62
C GLN A 120 1.01 -20.71 -8.02
N SER A 121 0.70 -21.88 -7.48
CA SER A 121 -0.65 -22.19 -7.02
C SER A 121 -0.61 -22.81 -5.64
N ALA A 122 -1.43 -22.30 -4.72
CA ALA A 122 -1.54 -22.77 -3.35
C ALA A 122 -3.00 -23.10 -3.01
N ARG A 123 -3.26 -24.30 -2.48
CA ARG A 123 -4.58 -24.71 -1.99
C ARG A 123 -4.70 -24.38 -0.51
N LEU A 124 -4.72 -23.08 -0.21
CA LEU A 124 -4.81 -22.51 1.12
C LEU A 124 -5.84 -21.38 1.07
N SER A 125 -6.40 -21.00 2.22
CA SER A 125 -7.06 -19.71 2.32
C SER A 125 -6.05 -18.59 2.06
N PHE A 126 -6.54 -17.41 1.70
CA PHE A 126 -5.65 -16.27 1.47
C PHE A 126 -4.90 -15.87 2.75
N ASP A 127 -5.53 -16.00 3.91
CA ASP A 127 -4.88 -15.71 5.20
C ASP A 127 -3.77 -16.70 5.55
N GLU A 128 -3.97 -18.00 5.29
CA GLU A 128 -2.91 -19.01 5.45
C GLU A 128 -1.76 -18.77 4.47
N PHE A 129 -2.08 -18.40 3.23
CA PHE A 129 -1.09 -18.04 2.22
C PHE A 129 -0.24 -16.84 2.67
N LEU A 130 -0.86 -15.79 3.20
CA LEU A 130 -0.16 -14.64 3.76
C LEU A 130 0.70 -15.01 4.98
N ALA A 131 0.19 -15.87 5.87
CA ALA A 131 0.96 -16.36 7.02
C ALA A 131 2.22 -17.12 6.57
N GLN A 132 2.09 -17.98 5.55
CA GLN A 132 3.21 -18.70 4.96
C GLN A 132 4.25 -17.73 4.36
N GLN A 133 3.81 -16.69 3.65
CA GLN A 133 4.72 -15.67 3.13
C GLN A 133 5.45 -14.92 4.25
N ALA A 134 4.74 -14.56 5.32
CA ALA A 134 5.32 -13.88 6.47
C ALA A 134 6.38 -14.73 7.19
N GLU A 135 6.14 -16.04 7.34
CA GLU A 135 7.12 -16.98 7.89
C GLU A 135 8.39 -17.06 7.03
N VAL A 136 8.22 -17.17 5.69
CA VAL A 136 9.35 -17.16 4.74
C VAL A 136 10.14 -15.86 4.86
N GLN A 137 9.47 -14.72 4.99
CA GLN A 137 10.12 -13.42 5.17
C GLN A 137 10.86 -13.33 6.51
N ALA A 138 10.26 -13.81 7.60
CA ALA A 138 10.88 -13.85 8.93
C ALA A 138 12.10 -14.77 9.00
N ALA A 139 12.06 -15.91 8.29
CA ALA A 139 13.21 -16.81 8.18
C ALA A 139 14.37 -16.15 7.41
N ARG A 140 14.07 -15.43 6.32
CA ARG A 140 15.08 -14.66 5.55
C ARG A 140 15.69 -13.53 6.38
N SER A 141 14.89 -12.78 7.13
CA SER A 141 15.39 -11.70 7.98
C SER A 141 16.26 -12.23 9.12
N THR A 142 15.87 -13.36 9.73
CA THR A 142 16.67 -14.05 10.75
C THR A 142 17.99 -14.55 10.18
N SER A 143 17.98 -15.13 8.97
CA SER A 143 19.18 -15.61 8.28
C SER A 143 20.16 -14.47 7.99
N LEU A 144 19.67 -13.31 7.53
CA LEU A 144 20.50 -12.13 7.34
C LEU A 144 21.08 -11.62 8.66
N ALA A 145 20.27 -11.55 9.73
CA ALA A 145 20.74 -11.11 11.04
C ALA A 145 21.86 -12.04 11.58
N GLN A 146 21.74 -13.35 11.37
CA GLN A 146 22.79 -14.31 11.70
C GLN A 146 24.05 -14.10 10.87
N ALA A 147 23.92 -13.93 9.55
CA ALA A 147 25.06 -13.67 8.66
C ALA A 147 25.80 -12.36 8.97
N VAL A 148 25.07 -11.30 9.35
CA VAL A 148 25.68 -10.04 9.81
C VAL A 148 26.45 -10.23 11.11
N ARG A 149 25.93 -11.05 12.04
CA ARG A 149 26.63 -11.35 13.31
C ARG A 149 27.88 -12.21 13.06
N SER A 150 27.81 -13.22 12.21
CA SER A 150 28.93 -14.10 11.90
C SER A 150 30.05 -13.36 11.15
N GLU A 151 29.72 -12.49 10.21
CA GLU A 151 30.69 -11.64 9.50
C GLU A 151 31.43 -10.71 10.47
N LYS A 152 30.70 -10.01 11.36
CA LYS A 152 31.31 -9.17 12.40
C LYS A 152 32.22 -9.97 13.34
N ALA A 153 31.84 -11.21 13.70
CA ALA A 153 32.66 -12.08 14.52
C ALA A 153 33.95 -12.53 13.80
N ALA A 154 33.83 -12.89 12.52
CA ALA A 154 34.96 -13.26 11.68
C ALA A 154 35.94 -12.08 11.48
N ALA A 155 35.42 -10.88 11.21
CA ALA A 155 36.23 -9.66 11.08
C ALA A 155 37.03 -9.36 12.37
N ARG A 156 36.38 -9.44 13.53
CA ARG A 156 37.04 -9.28 14.84
C ARG A 156 38.10 -10.35 15.08
N SER A 157 37.85 -11.59 14.68
CA SER A 157 38.80 -12.70 14.81
C SER A 157 40.04 -12.47 13.93
N LEU A 158 39.84 -12.10 12.66
CA LEU A 158 40.91 -11.77 11.73
C LEU A 158 41.77 -10.60 12.24
N GLN A 159 41.14 -9.55 12.77
CA GLN A 159 41.85 -8.42 13.37
C GLN A 159 42.74 -8.84 14.54
N LYS A 160 42.22 -9.65 15.48
CA LYS A 160 43.01 -10.18 16.61
C LYS A 160 44.22 -11.00 16.15
N VAL A 161 44.06 -11.83 15.12
CA VAL A 161 45.16 -12.62 14.55
C VAL A 161 46.21 -11.72 13.91
N ARG A 162 45.80 -10.68 13.16
CA ARG A 162 46.71 -9.68 12.57
C ARG A 162 47.48 -8.90 13.64
N GLU A 163 46.83 -8.50 14.72
CA GLU A 163 47.48 -7.80 15.84
C GLU A 163 48.50 -8.70 16.56
N GLN A 164 48.16 -9.97 16.82
CA GLN A 164 49.09 -10.93 17.42
C GLN A 164 50.28 -11.23 16.49
N ALA A 165 50.05 -11.36 15.19
CA ALA A 165 51.08 -11.48 14.17
C ALA A 165 52.06 -10.29 14.21
N ALA A 166 51.53 -9.06 14.24
CA ALA A 166 52.33 -7.84 14.30
C ALA A 166 53.14 -7.73 15.60
N ARG A 167 52.56 -8.10 16.75
CA ARG A 167 53.26 -8.12 18.06
C ARG A 167 54.40 -9.14 18.07
N ARG A 168 54.20 -10.34 17.54
CA ARG A 168 55.26 -11.37 17.45
C ARG A 168 56.39 -10.95 16.51
N ALA A 169 56.05 -10.32 15.39
CA ALA A 169 57.04 -9.79 14.44
C ALA A 169 57.92 -8.68 15.05
N SER A 170 57.37 -7.84 15.93
CA SER A 170 58.14 -6.78 16.60
C SER A 170 58.99 -7.30 17.76
N GLN A 171 58.53 -8.29 18.53
CA GLN A 171 59.31 -8.95 19.59
C GLN A 171 60.48 -9.78 19.01
N GLY A 172 60.26 -10.54 17.94
CA GLY A 172 61.33 -11.31 17.29
C GLY A 172 62.46 -10.47 16.69
N ARG A 173 62.24 -9.17 16.44
CA ARG A 173 63.31 -8.23 16.05
C ARG A 173 64.19 -7.80 17.22
N ARG A 174 63.68 -7.83 18.46
CA ARG A 174 64.38 -7.40 19.69
C ARG A 174 65.27 -8.47 20.31
N GLU A 175 64.96 -9.76 20.14
CA GLU A 175 65.66 -10.89 20.80
C GLU A 175 66.89 -11.45 20.02
N ARG A 176 67.39 -10.76 19.00
CA ARG A 176 68.50 -11.22 18.11
C ARG A 176 69.91 -11.20 18.75
N GLY A 177 70.02 -11.34 20.07
CA GLY A 177 71.26 -11.06 20.82
C GLY A 177 72.23 -12.24 21.02
N SER A 178 71.86 -13.51 20.86
CA SER A 178 72.69 -14.62 21.38
C SER A 178 72.65 -15.96 20.62
N GLN A 179 71.88 -16.12 19.52
CA GLN A 179 71.81 -17.40 18.77
C GLN A 179 72.41 -17.30 17.35
N ALA A 180 72.89 -18.42 16.82
CA ALA A 180 73.46 -18.51 15.47
C ALA A 180 72.43 -18.10 14.39
N LYS A 181 72.83 -17.20 13.49
CA LYS A 181 71.99 -16.57 12.45
C LYS A 181 71.16 -17.56 11.63
N ILE A 182 71.75 -18.69 11.26
CA ILE A 182 71.12 -19.74 10.43
C ILE A 182 69.93 -20.41 11.15
N LEU A 183 70.05 -20.69 12.45
CA LEU A 183 68.98 -21.29 13.25
C LEU A 183 67.82 -20.31 13.48
N LEU A 184 68.14 -19.01 13.62
CA LEU A 184 67.14 -17.96 13.75
C LEU A 184 66.36 -17.73 12.44
N ASP A 185 67.05 -17.72 11.31
CA ASP A 185 66.44 -17.57 9.99
C ASP A 185 65.55 -18.79 9.65
N PHE A 186 66.01 -20.01 9.93
CA PHE A 186 65.21 -21.23 9.73
C PHE A 186 63.95 -21.28 10.61
N LYS A 187 64.06 -20.88 11.89
CA LYS A 187 62.91 -20.77 12.81
C LYS A 187 61.95 -19.66 12.40
N ALA A 188 62.46 -18.51 11.95
CA ALA A 188 61.65 -17.40 11.45
C ALA A 188 60.88 -17.80 10.18
N GLU A 189 61.50 -18.57 9.28
CA GLU A 189 60.87 -19.05 8.05
C GLU A 189 59.76 -20.09 8.34
N GLN A 190 59.99 -21.04 9.26
CA GLN A 190 58.95 -21.98 9.69
C GLN A 190 57.79 -21.29 10.44
N ALA A 191 58.10 -20.31 11.31
CA ALA A 191 57.09 -19.52 12.00
C ALA A 191 56.29 -18.61 11.04
N GLY A 192 56.93 -18.09 9.99
CA GLY A 192 56.26 -17.35 8.92
C GLY A 192 55.30 -18.22 8.11
N LYS A 193 55.70 -19.45 7.77
CA LYS A 193 54.85 -20.41 7.04
C LYS A 193 53.64 -20.85 7.87
N SER A 194 53.79 -21.06 9.18
CA SER A 194 52.66 -21.42 10.06
C SER A 194 51.70 -20.26 10.30
N LEU A 195 52.22 -19.04 10.52
CA LEU A 195 51.41 -17.82 10.66
C LEU A 195 50.64 -17.48 9.39
N GLY A 196 51.29 -17.62 8.22
CA GLY A 196 50.65 -17.39 6.92
C GLY A 196 49.46 -18.32 6.70
N ARG A 197 49.57 -19.61 7.05
CA ARG A 197 48.44 -20.56 6.97
C ARG A 197 47.28 -20.21 7.90
N VAL A 198 47.56 -19.64 9.07
CA VAL A 198 46.52 -19.20 10.02
C VAL A 198 45.82 -17.94 9.51
N LEU A 199 46.58 -16.95 9.04
CA LEU A 199 46.03 -15.73 8.44
C LEU A 199 45.14 -16.06 7.23
N ASP A 200 45.66 -16.86 6.29
CA ASP A 200 44.94 -17.29 5.10
C ASP A 200 43.64 -18.04 5.45
N ARG A 201 43.64 -18.88 6.50
CA ARG A 201 42.40 -19.51 7.01
C ARG A 201 41.39 -18.49 7.52
N HIS A 202 41.82 -17.49 8.29
CA HIS A 202 40.92 -16.45 8.81
C HIS A 202 40.43 -15.49 7.72
N GLU A 203 41.27 -15.19 6.73
CA GLU A 203 40.89 -14.37 5.56
C GLU A 203 39.87 -15.10 4.68
N ARG A 204 40.10 -16.39 4.37
CA ARG A 204 39.11 -17.23 3.68
C ARG A 204 37.82 -17.38 4.49
N GLY A 205 37.94 -17.54 5.81
CA GLY A 205 36.79 -17.57 6.71
C GLY A 205 35.98 -16.27 6.68
N HIS A 206 36.64 -15.11 6.72
CA HIS A 206 35.97 -13.81 6.63
C HIS A 206 35.33 -13.60 5.25
N SER A 207 36.02 -13.93 4.16
CA SER A 207 35.48 -13.86 2.79
C SER A 207 34.21 -14.70 2.65
N ALA A 208 34.21 -15.94 3.14
CA ALA A 208 33.04 -16.81 3.10
C ALA A 208 31.86 -16.24 3.91
N GLN A 209 32.11 -15.55 5.04
CA GLN A 209 31.04 -14.88 5.79
C GLN A 209 30.53 -13.62 5.08
N VAL A 210 31.39 -12.90 4.35
CA VAL A 210 30.97 -11.77 3.51
C VAL A 210 30.06 -12.28 2.39
N GLU A 211 30.45 -13.35 1.70
CA GLU A 211 29.64 -13.99 0.65
C GLU A 211 28.27 -14.45 1.20
N ALA A 212 28.26 -15.19 2.32
CA ALA A 212 27.01 -15.63 2.96
C ALA A 212 26.10 -14.45 3.37
N ARG A 213 26.68 -13.34 3.85
CA ARG A 213 25.93 -12.10 4.12
C ARG A 213 25.35 -11.50 2.84
N THR A 214 26.12 -11.47 1.76
CA THR A 214 25.64 -10.93 0.47
C THR A 214 24.51 -11.77 -0.11
N GLU A 215 24.60 -13.10 -0.04
CA GLU A 215 23.54 -14.02 -0.45
C GLU A 215 22.28 -13.85 0.39
N ALA A 216 22.41 -13.82 1.72
CA ALA A 216 21.29 -13.60 2.62
C ALA A 216 20.64 -12.21 2.40
N ALA A 217 21.45 -11.19 2.10
CA ALA A 217 20.96 -9.85 1.79
C ALA A 217 20.22 -9.83 0.45
N ALA A 218 20.72 -10.51 -0.58
CA ALA A 218 20.06 -10.63 -1.87
C ALA A 218 18.73 -11.39 -1.78
N ALA A 219 18.69 -12.49 -1.02
CA ALA A 219 17.48 -13.29 -0.80
C ALA A 219 16.38 -12.48 -0.08
N LEU A 220 16.76 -11.59 0.85
CA LEU A 220 15.83 -10.66 1.49
C LEU A 220 15.47 -9.49 0.57
N ALA A 221 16.41 -8.97 -0.22
CA ALA A 221 16.18 -7.87 -1.16
C ALA A 221 15.19 -8.22 -2.26
N ALA A 222 15.13 -9.48 -2.68
CA ALA A 222 14.11 -9.96 -3.62
C ALA A 222 12.66 -9.82 -3.10
N VAL A 223 12.47 -9.65 -1.79
CA VAL A 223 11.16 -9.54 -1.13
C VAL A 223 11.17 -8.33 -0.18
N GLN A 224 12.01 -7.33 -0.46
CA GLN A 224 12.31 -6.28 0.50
C GLN A 224 11.05 -5.47 0.83
N PRO A 225 10.79 -5.20 2.12
CA PRO A 225 9.76 -4.25 2.49
C PRO A 225 10.15 -2.87 1.97
N LEU A 226 9.18 -2.17 1.40
CA LEU A 226 9.30 -0.77 1.05
C LEU A 226 9.61 0.03 2.33
N ILE A 227 10.50 1.00 2.24
CA ILE A 227 10.89 1.81 3.40
C ILE A 227 10.37 3.23 3.19
N MET A 228 9.54 3.66 4.13
CA MET A 228 8.98 5.01 4.19
C MET A 228 8.87 5.40 5.66
N GLN A 229 9.53 6.49 6.05
CA GLN A 229 9.61 6.93 7.45
C GLN A 229 9.32 8.42 7.55
N TRP A 230 8.57 8.82 8.59
CA TRP A 230 8.37 10.22 8.93
C TRP A 230 9.67 10.82 9.47
N PRO A 231 10.02 12.06 9.10
CA PRO A 231 11.15 12.76 9.70
C PRO A 231 11.01 12.87 11.22
N GLU A 232 12.11 12.69 11.97
CA GLU A 232 12.11 12.74 13.45
C GLU A 232 11.77 14.13 14.02
N GLU A 233 11.93 15.21 13.23
CA GLU A 233 11.79 16.61 13.66
C GLU A 233 10.34 17.11 13.87
N ILE A 234 9.37 16.24 14.19
CA ILE A 234 7.95 16.62 14.32
C ILE A 234 7.56 16.80 15.82
N GLU A 235 8.45 17.38 16.62
CA GLU A 235 8.04 17.90 17.94
C GLU A 235 7.39 19.29 17.77
N ARG A 236 6.05 19.35 17.68
CA ARG A 236 5.32 20.62 17.88
C ARG A 236 4.43 20.50 19.11
N LYS A 237 4.66 21.37 20.10
CA LYS A 237 3.90 21.43 21.35
C LYS A 237 2.59 22.20 21.16
N GLY A 238 1.46 21.65 21.62
CA GLY A 238 0.20 22.38 21.82
C GLY A 238 -1.09 21.67 21.37
N ALA A 239 -2.22 22.02 21.99
CA ALA A 239 -3.58 21.54 21.69
C ALA A 239 -4.23 22.32 20.52
N ALA A 240 -3.50 22.51 19.41
CA ALA A 240 -4.06 23.20 18.25
C ALA A 240 -5.21 22.38 17.64
N GLN A 241 -6.26 23.05 17.18
CA GLN A 241 -7.39 22.45 16.44
C GLN A 241 -7.09 22.52 14.93
N PRO A 242 -6.51 21.49 14.28
CA PRO A 242 -6.23 21.44 12.85
C PRO A 242 -7.48 21.63 11.96
N LEU A 243 -8.66 21.17 12.40
CA LEU A 243 -9.90 21.28 11.63
C LEU A 243 -11.09 21.57 12.55
N VAL A 244 -11.90 22.55 12.14
CA VAL A 244 -13.21 22.84 12.73
C VAL A 244 -14.23 22.96 11.60
N ILE A 245 -15.29 22.17 11.65
CA ILE A 245 -16.48 22.25 10.78
C ILE A 245 -17.66 22.60 11.69
N THR A 246 -18.37 23.68 11.36
CA THR A 246 -19.49 24.20 12.14
C THR A 246 -20.73 24.25 11.26
N ALA A 247 -21.70 23.40 11.56
CA ALA A 247 -23.01 23.35 10.92
C ALA A 247 -22.98 23.31 9.38
N ALA A 248 -21.95 22.68 8.80
CA ALA A 248 -21.81 22.64 7.36
C ALA A 248 -22.89 21.75 6.75
N SER A 249 -23.56 22.18 5.68
CA SER A 249 -24.47 21.31 4.92
C SER A 249 -24.29 21.52 3.41
N HIS A 250 -24.69 20.53 2.64
CA HIS A 250 -24.69 20.59 1.17
C HIS A 250 -25.72 19.61 0.61
N VAL A 251 -26.37 19.94 -0.52
CA VAL A 251 -27.27 19.03 -1.26
C VAL A 251 -26.64 17.67 -1.61
N ARG A 252 -25.33 17.61 -1.82
CA ARG A 252 -24.61 16.35 -2.12
C ARG A 252 -24.49 15.42 -0.90
N TRP A 253 -24.82 15.92 0.28
CA TRP A 253 -24.92 15.17 1.53
C TRP A 253 -26.39 14.97 1.91
N HIS A 254 -27.31 15.16 0.96
CA HIS A 254 -28.76 15.07 1.17
C HIS A 254 -29.29 16.03 2.25
N GLY A 255 -28.64 17.18 2.40
CA GLY A 255 -29.00 18.19 3.40
C GLY A 255 -28.55 17.85 4.83
N GLN A 256 -27.75 16.79 5.01
CA GLN A 256 -27.20 16.43 6.31
C GLN A 256 -26.26 17.54 6.81
N ARG A 257 -26.39 17.86 8.10
CA ARG A 257 -25.54 18.84 8.79
C ARG A 257 -24.34 18.13 9.41
N VAL A 258 -23.15 18.68 9.18
CA VAL A 258 -21.87 18.16 9.67
C VAL A 258 -21.26 19.14 10.67
N ASP A 259 -20.96 18.64 11.87
CA ASP A 259 -20.21 19.32 12.91
C ASP A 259 -19.02 18.43 13.31
N LEU A 260 -17.80 18.93 13.17
CA LEU A 260 -16.58 18.14 13.43
C LEU A 260 -15.46 19.04 13.96
N VAL A 261 -14.84 18.62 15.07
CA VAL A 261 -13.62 19.24 15.59
C VAL A 261 -12.55 18.17 15.69
N LEU A 262 -11.44 18.39 14.99
CA LEU A 262 -10.23 17.60 15.13
C LEU A 262 -9.16 18.41 15.83
N GLN A 263 -8.58 17.82 16.88
CA GLN A 263 -7.38 18.27 17.56
C GLN A 263 -6.13 17.65 16.94
N ARG A 264 -4.98 18.27 17.17
CA ARG A 264 -3.71 17.79 16.62
C ARG A 264 -3.43 16.35 17.06
N GLY A 265 -3.12 15.49 16.09
CA GLY A 265 -2.83 14.06 16.35
C GLY A 265 -4.08 13.17 16.41
N GLU A 266 -5.28 13.75 16.38
CA GLU A 266 -6.50 12.95 16.28
C GLU A 266 -6.64 12.34 14.87
N ARG A 267 -7.26 11.16 14.84
CA ARG A 267 -7.48 10.39 13.61
C ARG A 267 -8.97 10.10 13.50
N CYS A 268 -9.57 10.56 12.41
CA CYS A 268 -11.00 10.47 12.17
C CYS A 268 -11.30 9.70 10.88
N LEU A 269 -12.20 8.73 10.96
CA LEU A 269 -12.77 8.03 9.81
C LEU A 269 -14.07 8.72 9.36
N ILE A 270 -14.22 8.94 8.06
CA ILE A 270 -15.49 9.32 7.45
C ILE A 270 -16.14 8.06 6.89
N GLY A 271 -17.19 7.59 7.55
CA GLY A 271 -18.01 6.48 7.13
C GLY A 271 -19.25 6.92 6.36
N GLY A 272 -19.92 5.95 5.74
CA GLY A 272 -21.18 6.15 5.03
C GLY A 272 -21.25 5.39 3.70
N ARG A 273 -22.47 5.20 3.20
CA ARG A 273 -22.75 4.46 1.96
C ARG A 273 -22.20 5.17 0.73
N ASN A 274 -22.03 4.44 -0.38
CA ASN A 274 -21.66 5.11 -1.62
C ASN A 274 -22.74 6.10 -2.08
N GLY A 275 -22.31 7.29 -2.49
CA GLY A 275 -23.21 8.40 -2.85
C GLY A 275 -23.75 9.22 -1.68
N CYS A 276 -23.28 9.01 -0.45
CA CYS A 276 -23.65 9.83 0.71
C CYS A 276 -22.87 11.16 0.81
N GLY A 277 -21.85 11.35 -0.05
CA GLY A 277 -21.15 12.63 -0.19
C GLY A 277 -19.77 12.72 0.46
N LYS A 278 -19.16 11.60 0.87
CA LYS A 278 -17.79 11.54 1.45
C LYS A 278 -16.76 12.34 0.64
N SER A 279 -16.59 12.03 -0.64
CA SER A 279 -15.67 12.78 -1.51
C SER A 279 -16.08 14.25 -1.71
N SER A 280 -17.37 14.58 -1.62
CA SER A 280 -17.83 15.97 -1.67
C SER A 280 -17.47 16.74 -0.39
N LEU A 281 -17.47 16.10 0.78
CA LEU A 281 -16.95 16.67 2.02
C LEU A 281 -15.44 16.95 1.91
N LEU A 282 -14.66 16.02 1.34
CA LEU A 282 -13.23 16.23 1.11
C LEU A 282 -12.97 17.34 0.07
N GLN A 283 -13.78 17.43 -0.99
CA GLN A 283 -13.73 18.54 -1.96
C GLN A 283 -14.01 19.89 -1.30
N MET A 284 -14.92 19.94 -0.32
CA MET A 284 -15.17 21.15 0.46
C MET A 284 -13.93 21.55 1.26
N LEU A 285 -13.31 20.61 1.98
CA LEU A 285 -12.10 20.89 2.75
C LEU A 285 -10.91 21.32 1.88
N ARG A 286 -10.88 20.91 0.62
CA ARG A 286 -9.91 21.36 -0.38
C ARG A 286 -10.21 22.75 -0.97
N GLY A 287 -11.36 23.34 -0.66
CA GLY A 287 -11.82 24.61 -1.24
C GLY A 287 -12.33 24.49 -2.68
N VAL A 288 -12.61 23.27 -3.17
CA VAL A 288 -13.19 23.04 -4.50
C VAL A 288 -14.71 23.17 -4.48
N LEU A 289 -15.32 22.95 -3.30
CA LEU A 289 -16.76 23.01 -3.07
C LEU A 289 -17.05 23.94 -1.90
N GLU A 290 -18.06 24.79 -2.00
CA GLU A 290 -18.51 25.62 -0.88
C GLU A 290 -19.68 24.94 -0.14
N PRO A 291 -19.77 25.05 1.19
CA PRO A 291 -20.95 24.62 1.92
C PRO A 291 -22.14 25.54 1.61
N GLU A 292 -23.35 25.00 1.59
CA GLU A 292 -24.59 25.79 1.42
C GLU A 292 -24.93 26.58 2.70
N THR A 293 -24.66 25.97 3.86
CA THR A 293 -24.80 26.60 5.17
C THR A 293 -23.61 26.26 6.04
N GLY A 294 -23.35 27.06 7.08
CA GLY A 294 -22.26 26.80 8.03
C GLY A 294 -20.91 27.25 7.51
N SER A 295 -19.84 26.79 8.15
CA SER A 295 -18.46 27.14 7.80
C SER A 295 -17.47 26.07 8.23
N PHE A 296 -16.26 26.13 7.67
CA PHE A 296 -15.14 25.33 8.15
C PHE A 296 -13.87 26.19 8.25
N ARG A 297 -12.95 25.78 9.10
CA ARG A 297 -11.64 26.40 9.28
C ARG A 297 -10.57 25.33 9.42
N ILE A 298 -9.51 25.45 8.62
CA ILE A 298 -8.31 24.61 8.71
C ILE A 298 -7.18 25.46 9.27
N ASN A 299 -6.53 24.97 10.34
CA ASN A 299 -5.43 25.67 11.00
C ASN A 299 -4.12 24.91 10.76
N GLY A 300 -3.27 25.45 9.88
CA GLY A 300 -1.98 24.87 9.56
C GLY A 300 -1.89 24.38 8.12
N LYS A 301 -0.84 23.60 7.82
CA LYS A 301 -0.63 23.04 6.49
C LYS A 301 -1.51 21.81 6.30
N MET A 302 -2.21 21.74 5.18
CA MET A 302 -3.00 20.57 4.78
C MET A 302 -2.41 19.93 3.53
N ALA A 303 -2.39 18.61 3.47
CA ALA A 303 -2.20 17.87 2.23
C ALA A 303 -3.36 16.88 2.01
N CYS A 304 -3.63 16.57 0.75
CA CYS A 304 -4.68 15.62 0.37
C CYS A 304 -4.13 14.60 -0.63
N LEU A 305 -4.36 13.31 -0.35
CA LEU A 305 -4.30 12.25 -1.35
C LEU A 305 -5.73 11.91 -1.75
N ASP A 306 -6.15 12.41 -2.91
CA ASP A 306 -7.42 12.00 -3.50
C ASP A 306 -7.25 10.72 -4.32
N GLN A 307 -8.36 10.06 -4.64
CA GLN A 307 -8.39 8.84 -5.45
C GLN A 307 -7.66 8.99 -6.80
N GLY A 308 -7.70 10.18 -7.38
CA GLY A 308 -7.03 10.49 -8.66
C GLY A 308 -5.51 10.70 -8.54
N LEU A 309 -5.00 10.85 -7.32
CA LEU A 309 -3.63 11.27 -6.99
C LEU A 309 -3.24 12.54 -7.75
N SER A 310 -4.12 13.54 -7.74
CA SER A 310 -4.03 14.78 -8.52
C SER A 310 -2.80 15.63 -8.19
N LEU A 311 -2.18 15.41 -7.03
CA LEU A 311 -0.92 16.05 -6.65
C LEU A 311 0.26 15.65 -7.55
N ILE A 312 0.18 14.50 -8.23
CA ILE A 312 1.27 13.97 -9.06
C ILE A 312 1.13 14.52 -10.48
N ALA A 313 2.09 15.35 -10.89
CA ALA A 313 2.21 15.79 -12.27
C ALA A 313 2.75 14.62 -13.12
N ARG A 314 1.89 14.07 -13.98
CA ARG A 314 2.18 12.85 -14.73
C ARG A 314 3.26 13.03 -15.81
N ASP A 315 3.38 14.25 -16.34
CA ASP A 315 4.38 14.61 -17.34
C ASP A 315 5.79 14.76 -16.73
N LEU A 316 5.87 14.90 -15.40
CA LEU A 316 7.13 15.01 -14.68
C LEU A 316 7.60 13.63 -14.20
N SER A 317 8.91 13.52 -13.96
CA SER A 317 9.49 12.33 -13.33
C SER A 317 9.17 12.26 -11.84
N PRO A 318 9.30 11.09 -11.19
CA PRO A 318 9.18 10.99 -9.74
C PRO A 318 10.11 11.93 -8.98
N LEU A 319 11.35 12.08 -9.46
CA LEU A 319 12.33 13.01 -8.89
C LEU A 319 11.88 14.46 -9.01
N ALA A 320 11.43 14.87 -10.20
CA ALA A 320 10.96 16.23 -10.43
C ALA A 320 9.71 16.55 -9.59
N ASN A 321 8.76 15.62 -9.49
CA ASN A 321 7.59 15.74 -8.61
C ASN A 321 8.00 15.99 -7.15
N LEU A 322 8.90 15.17 -6.62
CA LEU A 322 9.36 15.28 -5.23
C LEU A 322 10.09 16.60 -4.95
N LEU A 323 10.97 17.02 -5.85
CA LEU A 323 11.69 18.30 -5.72
C LEU A 323 10.77 19.52 -5.89
N THR A 324 9.66 19.38 -6.64
CA THR A 324 8.66 20.46 -6.77
C THR A 324 7.98 20.75 -5.44
N VAL A 325 7.64 19.70 -4.67
CA VAL A 325 6.98 19.87 -3.36
C VAL A 325 7.95 20.12 -2.21
N ALA A 326 9.23 19.76 -2.37
CA ALA A 326 10.29 20.00 -1.40
C ALA A 326 11.55 20.57 -2.07
N PRO A 327 11.56 21.85 -2.48
CA PRO A 327 12.67 22.46 -3.22
C PRO A 327 13.99 22.52 -2.44
N THR A 328 13.93 22.44 -1.11
CA THR A 328 15.11 22.46 -0.23
C THR A 328 15.76 21.08 -0.05
N LEU A 329 15.13 20.01 -0.56
CA LEU A 329 15.65 18.65 -0.46
C LEU A 329 16.79 18.47 -1.47
N ALA A 330 17.95 17.99 -1.01
CA ALA A 330 19.05 17.66 -1.90
C ALA A 330 18.64 16.52 -2.86
N GLU A 331 19.07 16.59 -4.11
CA GLU A 331 18.72 15.59 -5.12
C GLU A 331 19.17 14.17 -4.72
N SER A 332 20.34 14.04 -4.08
CA SER A 332 20.84 12.77 -3.55
C SER A 332 19.89 12.14 -2.53
N ASP A 333 19.30 12.96 -1.67
CA ASP A 333 18.37 12.53 -0.63
C ASP A 333 17.02 12.19 -1.24
N ALA A 334 16.55 12.98 -2.21
CA ALA A 334 15.36 12.69 -2.99
C ALA A 334 15.45 11.35 -3.70
N ARG A 335 16.59 11.07 -4.38
CA ARG A 335 16.86 9.77 -5.02
C ARG A 335 16.91 8.63 -4.00
N THR A 336 17.49 8.87 -2.82
CA THR A 336 17.52 7.86 -1.74
C THR A 336 16.12 7.52 -1.25
N ARG A 337 15.25 8.52 -1.06
CA ARG A 337 13.85 8.32 -0.67
C ARG A 337 13.04 7.59 -1.74
N LEU A 338 13.22 7.96 -3.01
CA LEU A 338 12.59 7.26 -4.14
C LEU A 338 13.06 5.80 -4.25
N ALA A 339 14.34 5.53 -3.97
CA ALA A 339 14.87 4.18 -3.92
C ALA A 339 14.24 3.33 -2.80
N GLY A 340 13.79 3.95 -1.71
CA GLY A 340 13.05 3.31 -0.61
C GLY A 340 11.66 2.80 -1.03
N ILE A 341 11.05 3.42 -2.04
CA ILE A 341 9.77 2.99 -2.64
C ILE A 341 9.92 2.24 -3.97
N ALA A 342 11.12 1.70 -4.24
CA ALA A 342 11.46 0.96 -5.46
C ALA A 342 11.43 1.76 -6.78
N LEU A 343 11.44 3.10 -6.72
CA LEU A 343 11.64 3.96 -7.90
C LEU A 343 13.13 4.34 -8.01
N ARG A 344 13.93 3.48 -8.66
CA ARG A 344 15.40 3.58 -8.76
C ARG A 344 15.88 3.82 -10.19
N GLY A 345 17.09 4.37 -10.32
CA GLY A 345 17.75 4.56 -11.61
C GLY A 345 16.88 5.35 -12.58
N ASP A 346 16.75 4.85 -13.82
CA ASP A 346 15.97 5.50 -14.87
C ASP A 346 14.50 5.67 -14.50
N ARG A 347 13.91 4.78 -13.69
CA ARG A 347 12.50 4.88 -13.27
C ARG A 347 12.22 6.14 -12.44
N ALA A 348 13.23 6.66 -11.74
CA ALA A 348 13.11 7.92 -10.99
C ALA A 348 13.18 9.16 -11.89
N LEU A 349 13.66 9.00 -13.13
CA LEU A 349 13.94 10.06 -14.08
C LEU A 349 12.97 10.09 -15.27
N THR A 350 12.25 9.00 -15.53
CA THR A 350 11.21 8.93 -16.57
C THR A 350 9.88 9.52 -16.12
N PRO A 351 9.05 10.07 -17.03
CA PRO A 351 7.71 10.55 -16.71
C PRO A 351 6.80 9.52 -16.02
N CYS A 352 5.92 10.00 -15.16
CA CYS A 352 5.05 9.17 -14.31
C CYS A 352 3.89 8.46 -15.04
N HIS A 353 3.73 8.61 -16.36
CA HIS A 353 2.65 7.96 -17.12
C HIS A 353 2.67 6.42 -17.03
N GLY A 354 3.86 5.83 -16.94
CA GLY A 354 4.05 4.37 -16.86
C GLY A 354 3.98 3.79 -15.45
N LEU A 355 3.71 4.60 -14.42
CA LEU A 355 3.61 4.11 -13.04
C LEU A 355 2.27 3.44 -12.77
N SER A 356 2.32 2.29 -12.13
CA SER A 356 1.13 1.60 -11.60
C SER A 356 0.39 2.47 -10.56
N GLY A 357 -0.85 2.10 -10.22
CA GLY A 357 -1.62 2.78 -9.17
C GLY A 357 -0.89 2.79 -7.83
N GLY A 358 -0.38 1.63 -7.38
CA GLY A 358 0.41 1.52 -6.16
C GLY A 358 1.71 2.31 -6.17
N GLU A 359 2.43 2.36 -7.30
CA GLU A 359 3.64 3.20 -7.42
C GLU A 359 3.32 4.69 -7.34
N ARG A 360 2.21 5.12 -7.97
CA ARG A 360 1.74 6.50 -7.85
C ARG A 360 1.36 6.82 -6.41
N LEU A 361 0.65 5.95 -5.71
CA LEU A 361 0.34 6.20 -4.30
C LEU A 361 1.60 6.34 -3.45
N LYS A 362 2.58 5.44 -3.62
CA LYS A 362 3.85 5.50 -2.90
C LYS A 362 4.60 6.82 -3.16
N LEU A 363 4.61 7.30 -4.39
CA LEU A 363 5.14 8.62 -4.72
C LEU A 363 4.33 9.73 -4.04
N GLY A 364 3.00 9.65 -4.07
CA GLY A 364 2.12 10.64 -3.44
C GLY A 364 2.32 10.74 -1.93
N LEU A 365 2.39 9.61 -1.23
CA LEU A 365 2.74 9.55 0.19
C LEU A 365 4.11 10.18 0.44
N LEU A 366 5.10 9.87 -0.40
CA LEU A 366 6.44 10.45 -0.27
C LEU A 366 6.45 11.97 -0.43
N MET A 367 5.64 12.49 -1.36
CA MET A 367 5.46 13.93 -1.55
C MET A 367 4.78 14.59 -0.35
N VAL A 368 3.76 13.94 0.24
CA VAL A 368 3.10 14.39 1.47
C VAL A 368 4.07 14.41 2.65
N LEU A 369 4.87 13.34 2.81
CA LEU A 369 5.94 13.23 3.80
C LEU A 369 6.94 14.37 3.72
N ALA A 370 7.28 14.80 2.52
CA ALA A 370 8.21 15.90 2.30
C ALA A 370 7.61 17.27 2.67
N GLN A 371 6.28 17.43 2.64
CA GLN A 371 5.60 18.67 3.01
C GLN A 371 5.32 18.82 4.51
N LEU A 372 5.29 17.71 5.26
CA LEU A 372 5.00 17.66 6.71
C LEU A 372 3.70 18.41 7.10
N PRO A 373 2.53 18.02 6.55
CA PRO A 373 1.27 18.68 6.86
C PRO A 373 0.84 18.46 8.31
N ASP A 374 0.05 19.40 8.84
CA ASP A 374 -0.63 19.29 10.14
C ASP A 374 -1.94 18.47 10.05
N LEU A 375 -2.59 18.51 8.87
CA LEU A 375 -3.79 17.75 8.53
C LEU A 375 -3.58 16.98 7.20
N LEU A 376 -3.76 15.67 7.24
CA LEU A 376 -3.73 14.80 6.08
C LEU A 376 -5.15 14.32 5.76
N LEU A 377 -5.61 14.58 4.54
CA LEU A 377 -6.88 14.08 4.01
C LEU A 377 -6.62 12.92 3.05
N LEU A 378 -7.28 11.78 3.26
CA LEU A 378 -7.14 10.62 2.40
C LEU A 378 -8.51 10.15 1.91
N ASP A 379 -8.69 10.07 0.59
CA ASP A 379 -9.92 9.56 -0.04
C ASP A 379 -9.67 8.16 -0.62
N GLU A 380 -10.09 7.11 0.10
CA GLU A 380 -9.94 5.69 -0.26
C GLU A 380 -8.51 5.35 -0.74
N PRO A 381 -7.47 5.66 0.05
CA PRO A 381 -6.07 5.50 -0.35
C PRO A 381 -5.66 4.02 -0.47
N ASP A 382 -6.42 3.11 0.14
CA ASP A 382 -6.23 1.66 0.18
C ASP A 382 -6.74 0.94 -1.08
N ASN A 383 -7.52 1.63 -1.92
CA ASN A 383 -8.01 1.06 -3.17
C ASN A 383 -6.88 0.82 -4.20
N HIS A 384 -7.01 -0.25 -4.99
CA HIS A 384 -6.08 -0.61 -6.07
C HIS A 384 -4.63 -0.83 -5.60
N LEU A 385 -4.46 -1.26 -4.34
CA LEU A 385 -3.15 -1.58 -3.77
C LEU A 385 -2.95 -3.08 -3.63
N ASP A 386 -1.78 -3.53 -4.08
CA ASP A 386 -1.27 -4.82 -3.67
C ASP A 386 -1.07 -4.90 -2.16
N HIS A 387 -1.08 -6.13 -1.66
CA HIS A 387 -0.96 -6.39 -0.22
C HIS A 387 0.29 -5.73 0.40
N PRO A 388 1.50 -5.80 -0.22
CA PRO A 388 2.68 -5.11 0.30
C PRO A 388 2.54 -3.59 0.37
N SER A 389 1.97 -2.93 -0.65
CA SER A 389 1.79 -1.47 -0.67
C SER A 389 0.75 -1.03 0.35
N ARG A 390 -0.31 -1.84 0.57
CA ARG A 390 -1.31 -1.58 1.60
C ARG A 390 -0.73 -1.71 3.01
N GLN A 391 0.12 -2.71 3.26
CA GLN A 391 0.83 -2.83 4.54
C GLN A 391 1.76 -1.64 4.80
N LEU A 392 2.51 -1.20 3.77
CA LEU A 392 3.32 0.02 3.86
C LEU A 392 2.46 1.23 4.21
N LEU A 393 1.37 1.46 3.46
CA LEU A 393 0.46 2.58 3.70
C LEU A 393 -0.08 2.54 5.14
N THR A 394 -0.53 1.37 5.60
CA THR A 394 -1.05 1.18 6.95
C THR A 394 -0.01 1.58 7.99
N GLN A 395 1.22 1.08 7.87
CA GLN A 395 2.31 1.40 8.78
C GLN A 395 2.66 2.89 8.76
N VAL A 396 2.80 3.48 7.57
CA VAL A 396 3.11 4.89 7.41
C VAL A 396 2.04 5.76 8.05
N LEU A 397 0.76 5.45 7.86
CA LEU A 397 -0.32 6.23 8.47
C LEU A 397 -0.44 5.97 9.99
N ALA A 398 -0.16 4.75 10.44
CA ALA A 398 -0.12 4.42 11.86
C ALA A 398 0.98 5.21 12.59
N ASP A 399 2.11 5.44 11.94
CA ASP A 399 3.25 6.22 12.46
C ASP A 399 3.12 7.73 12.20
N TYR A 400 2.07 8.19 11.49
CA TYR A 400 1.90 9.60 11.16
C TYR A 400 1.63 10.44 12.43
N PRO A 401 2.48 11.42 12.75
CA PRO A 401 2.34 12.21 13.98
C PRO A 401 1.36 13.38 13.84
N GLY A 402 0.84 13.63 12.64
CA GLY A 402 -0.13 14.68 12.37
C GLY A 402 -1.58 14.22 12.57
N THR A 403 -2.50 15.06 12.10
CA THR A 403 -3.94 14.80 12.21
C THR A 403 -4.43 14.13 10.94
N LEU A 404 -5.24 13.08 11.08
CA LEU A 404 -5.70 12.30 9.94
C LEU A 404 -7.22 12.39 9.79
N LEU A 405 -7.67 12.66 8.57
CA LEU A 405 -9.05 12.44 8.15
C LEU A 405 -9.04 11.44 6.98
N LEU A 406 -9.58 10.26 7.23
CA LEU A 406 -9.52 9.11 6.33
C LEU A 406 -10.92 8.74 5.84
N VAL A 407 -11.08 8.48 4.56
CA VAL A 407 -12.19 7.72 3.98
C VAL A 407 -11.63 6.36 3.58
N SER A 408 -12.19 5.28 4.13
CA SER A 408 -11.85 3.90 3.73
C SER A 408 -13.01 2.96 4.06
N HIS A 409 -13.11 1.88 3.29
CA HIS A 409 -14.10 0.81 3.46
C HIS A 409 -13.50 -0.49 4.00
N ASP A 410 -12.18 -0.55 4.19
CA ASP A 410 -11.47 -1.73 4.67
C ASP A 410 -11.31 -1.68 6.21
N PRO A 411 -11.99 -2.58 6.96
CA PRO A 411 -11.91 -2.58 8.42
C PRO A 411 -10.52 -2.96 8.96
N ASP A 412 -9.77 -3.82 8.26
CA ASP A 412 -8.41 -4.21 8.68
C ASP A 412 -7.46 -3.02 8.52
N PHE A 413 -7.59 -2.29 7.41
CA PHE A 413 -6.82 -1.07 7.16
C PHE A 413 -7.13 0.00 8.21
N VAL A 414 -8.41 0.28 8.45
CA VAL A 414 -8.87 1.24 9.47
C VAL A 414 -8.34 0.87 10.87
N ALA A 415 -8.42 -0.42 11.22
CA ALA A 415 -7.90 -0.91 12.50
C ALA A 415 -6.38 -0.72 12.61
N GLY A 416 -5.63 -1.03 11.54
CA GLY A 416 -4.18 -0.87 11.50
C GLY A 416 -3.71 0.59 11.58
N VAL A 417 -4.50 1.54 11.06
CA VAL A 417 -4.20 2.99 11.14
C VAL A 417 -4.46 3.56 12.54
N GLY A 418 -5.27 2.91 13.38
CA GLY A 418 -5.55 3.37 14.75
C GLY A 418 -6.46 4.59 14.82
N ILE A 419 -7.61 4.53 14.14
CA ILE A 419 -8.65 5.57 14.18
C ILE A 419 -9.23 5.74 15.59
N GLY A 420 -9.43 6.98 16.03
CA GLY A 420 -10.00 7.32 17.35
C GLY A 420 -11.36 8.03 17.32
N LYS A 421 -11.77 8.54 16.16
CA LYS A 421 -13.08 9.21 15.95
C LYS A 421 -13.70 8.73 14.66
N GLU A 422 -15.03 8.74 14.59
CA GLU A 422 -15.77 8.39 13.38
C GLU A 422 -16.89 9.41 13.13
N LEU A 423 -17.06 9.79 11.87
CA LEU A 423 -18.13 10.64 11.36
C LEU A 423 -18.88 9.89 10.27
N ASN A 424 -20.18 9.61 10.47
CA ASN A 424 -21.00 8.89 9.50
C ASN A 424 -21.92 9.82 8.71
N LEU A 425 -21.74 9.87 7.39
CA LEU A 425 -22.50 10.74 6.48
C LEU A 425 -23.83 10.12 6.00
N SER A 426 -24.52 9.34 6.84
CA SER A 426 -25.73 8.61 6.41
C SER A 426 -26.76 8.36 7.51
N GLU A 427 -26.83 9.26 8.49
CA GLU A 427 -27.97 9.36 9.42
C GLU A 427 -28.85 10.56 9.09
#